data_AF-A0A2W6B384-F1
#
_entry.id   AF-A0A2W6B384-F1
#
_cell.length_a   1.000
_cell.length_b   1.000
_cell.length_c   1.000
_cell.angle_alpha   90.00
_cell.angle_beta   90.00
_cell.angle_gamma   90.00
#
_symmetry.space_group_name_H-M   'P 1'
#
loop_
_entity.id
_entity.type
_entity.pdbx_description
1 polymer ?
#
loop_
_entity_poly.entity_id
_entity_poly.type
_entity_poly.pdbx_seq_one_letter_code
_entity_poly.pdbx_strand_id
1 'polypeptide(L)'
;NYALTLEHLETAFYEHAAMMMHGSGAYMRKVISVLRYDEQQHVAGLTAALTQGGYKPVAAAAKYNLPNVFGSKKAFLTFAAVLEDTGVHAYHGQVPNIKTKALLITATQIVTVEARHTGAIRALLQTNPTDGPFDHGSTMKQVLAIAGPLIGK
;
A
#
# COMPACT_ATOMS: atom_id res chain seq x y z
N ASN A 1 -12.46 -4.69 2.97
CA ASN A 1 -12.17 -4.02 4.26
C ASN A 1 -10.72 -4.11 4.67
N TYR A 2 -10.06 -5.27 4.84
CA TYR A 2 -8.65 -5.21 5.27
C TYR A 2 -7.70 -4.62 4.20
N ALA A 3 -7.95 -4.81 2.90
CA ALA A 3 -7.16 -4.12 1.86
C ALA A 3 -7.26 -2.59 2.05
N LEU A 4 -8.47 -2.07 2.22
CA LEU A 4 -8.70 -0.65 2.59
C LEU A 4 -8.00 -0.24 3.91
N THR A 5 -7.78 -1.15 4.85
CA THR A 5 -6.98 -0.86 6.05
C THR A 5 -5.50 -0.62 5.70
N LEU A 6 -4.95 -1.34 4.72
CA LEU A 6 -3.59 -1.10 4.22
C LEU A 6 -3.51 0.23 3.49
N GLU A 7 -4.46 0.52 2.60
CA GLU A 7 -4.51 1.79 1.86
C GLU A 7 -4.45 3.01 2.79
N HIS A 8 -5.17 2.96 3.93
CA HIS A 8 -5.10 4.03 4.93
C HIS A 8 -3.74 4.09 5.65
N LEU A 9 -3.10 2.94 5.89
CA LEU A 9 -1.77 2.85 6.48
C LEU A 9 -0.68 3.35 5.50
N GLU A 10 -0.74 2.96 4.23
CA GLU A 10 0.15 3.38 3.15
C GLU A 10 0.02 4.89 2.89
N THR A 11 -1.22 5.39 2.84
CA THR A 11 -1.51 6.83 2.80
C THR A 11 -0.80 7.57 3.95
N ALA A 12 -0.98 7.11 5.19
CA ALA A 12 -0.34 7.73 6.36
C ALA A 12 1.20 7.61 6.33
N PHE A 13 1.73 6.49 5.84
CA PHE A 13 3.15 6.27 5.68
C PHE A 13 3.78 7.25 4.69
N TYR A 14 3.19 7.44 3.50
CA TYR A 14 3.71 8.38 2.50
C TYR A 14 3.45 9.85 2.82
N GLU A 15 2.39 10.17 3.55
CA GLU A 15 2.21 11.51 4.13
C GLU A 15 3.36 11.85 5.08
N HIS A 16 3.70 10.94 5.98
CA HIS A 16 4.83 11.12 6.87
C HIS A 16 6.17 11.14 6.11
N ALA A 17 6.32 10.28 5.10
CA ALA A 17 7.52 10.26 4.25
C ALA A 17 7.73 11.60 3.53
N ALA A 18 6.67 12.22 3.02
CA ALA A 18 6.73 13.53 2.36
C ALA A 18 7.26 14.63 3.31
N MET A 19 6.96 14.53 4.61
CA MET A 19 7.46 15.46 5.63
C MET A 19 8.91 15.17 6.00
N MET A 20 9.25 13.91 6.28
CA MET A 20 10.55 13.54 6.84
C MET A 20 11.66 13.42 5.79
N MET A 21 11.32 13.06 4.55
CA MET A 21 12.27 12.80 3.46
C MET A 21 12.47 14.00 2.53
N HIS A 22 12.11 15.22 2.97
CA HIS A 22 12.23 16.45 2.15
C HIS A 22 13.66 16.76 1.70
N GLY A 23 14.68 16.29 2.44
CA GLY A 23 16.09 16.39 2.07
C GLY A 23 16.59 15.35 1.05
N SER A 24 15.75 14.39 0.65
CA SER A 24 16.13 13.37 -0.35
C SER A 24 16.28 13.96 -1.76
N GLY A 25 16.94 13.25 -2.67
CA GLY A 25 17.14 13.71 -4.05
C GLY A 25 15.82 13.92 -4.83
N ALA A 26 15.84 14.81 -5.83
CA ALA A 26 14.63 15.26 -6.55
C ALA A 26 13.77 14.11 -7.11
N TYR A 27 14.40 13.08 -7.67
CA TYR A 27 13.68 11.91 -8.18
C TYR A 27 12.99 11.12 -7.06
N MET A 28 13.65 10.92 -5.92
CA MET A 28 13.04 10.23 -4.78
C MET A 28 11.85 11.00 -4.21
N ARG A 29 11.96 12.34 -4.10
CA ARG A 29 10.82 13.18 -3.69
C ARG A 29 9.65 13.09 -4.67
N LYS A 30 9.93 13.04 -5.97
CA LYS A 30 8.91 12.83 -7.00
C LYS A 30 8.20 11.49 -6.80
N VAL A 31 8.95 10.41 -6.58
CA VAL A 31 8.39 9.07 -6.31
C VAL A 31 7.50 9.10 -5.07
N ILE A 32 8.00 9.63 -3.94
CA ILE A 32 7.20 9.76 -2.70
C ILE A 32 5.90 10.56 -2.94
N SER A 33 5.97 11.64 -3.71
CA SER A 33 4.79 12.45 -4.04
C SER A 33 3.77 11.72 -4.91
N VAL A 34 4.23 10.86 -5.84
CA VAL A 34 3.35 10.05 -6.68
C VAL A 34 2.66 8.98 -5.84
N LEU A 35 3.44 8.19 -5.08
CA LEU A 35 2.89 7.13 -4.23
C LEU A 35 1.88 7.71 -3.24
N ARG A 36 2.23 8.81 -2.54
CA ARG A 36 1.28 9.49 -1.64
C ARG A 36 -0.05 9.83 -2.32
N TYR A 37 -0.01 10.32 -3.55
CA TYR A 37 -1.22 10.68 -4.28
C TYR A 37 -2.02 9.44 -4.66
N ASP A 38 -1.34 8.42 -5.19
CA ASP A 38 -1.96 7.18 -5.64
C ASP A 38 -2.65 6.45 -4.47
N GLU A 39 -1.99 6.32 -3.30
CA GLU A 39 -2.59 5.75 -2.09
C GLU A 39 -3.87 6.47 -1.65
N GLN A 40 -3.86 7.82 -1.69
CA GLN A 40 -5.05 8.62 -1.38
C GLN A 40 -6.19 8.34 -2.39
N GLN A 41 -5.86 8.13 -3.66
CA GLN A 41 -6.85 7.79 -4.68
C GLN A 41 -7.34 6.35 -4.53
N HIS A 42 -6.48 5.42 -4.12
CA HIS A 42 -6.87 4.04 -3.84
C HIS A 42 -7.85 3.96 -2.67
N VAL A 43 -7.59 4.68 -1.56
CA VAL A 43 -8.54 4.83 -0.44
C VAL A 43 -9.89 5.33 -0.95
N ALA A 44 -9.91 6.41 -1.73
CA ALA A 44 -11.14 7.00 -2.24
C ALA A 44 -11.91 6.04 -3.17
N GLY A 45 -11.21 5.44 -4.13
CA GLY A 45 -11.77 4.53 -5.11
C GLY A 45 -12.32 3.26 -4.48
N LEU A 46 -11.56 2.63 -3.58
CA LEU A 46 -12.00 1.41 -2.89
C LEU A 46 -13.14 1.69 -1.91
N THR A 47 -13.12 2.83 -1.21
CA THR A 47 -14.24 3.27 -0.34
C THR A 47 -15.53 3.42 -1.13
N ALA A 48 -15.46 4.07 -2.31
CA ALA A 48 -16.62 4.24 -3.18
C ALA A 48 -17.13 2.88 -3.70
N ALA A 49 -16.25 2.01 -4.18
CA ALA A 49 -16.61 0.69 -4.69
C ALA A 49 -17.24 -0.21 -3.60
N LEU A 50 -16.71 -0.19 -2.38
CA LEU A 50 -17.28 -0.93 -1.25
C LEU A 50 -18.67 -0.41 -0.89
N THR A 51 -18.85 0.91 -0.83
CA THR A 51 -20.14 1.55 -0.52
C THR A 51 -21.19 1.21 -1.58
N GLN A 52 -20.84 1.32 -2.86
CA GLN A 52 -21.73 0.94 -3.98
C GLN A 52 -22.09 -0.55 -3.95
N GLY A 53 -21.17 -1.40 -3.47
CA GLY A 53 -21.40 -2.82 -3.26
C GLY A 53 -22.22 -3.17 -2.02
N GLY A 54 -22.69 -2.18 -1.24
CA GLY A 54 -23.44 -2.39 0.00
C GLY A 54 -22.58 -2.80 1.20
N TYR A 55 -21.26 -2.72 1.09
CA TYR A 55 -20.34 -2.99 2.19
C TYR A 55 -20.07 -1.70 2.96
N LYS A 56 -19.95 -1.81 4.29
CA LYS A 56 -19.48 -0.70 5.13
C LYS A 56 -17.96 -0.58 5.03
N PRO A 57 -17.40 0.51 4.48
CA PRO A 57 -15.96 0.72 4.43
C PRO A 57 -15.37 0.88 5.83
N VAL A 58 -14.15 0.39 6.03
CA VAL A 58 -13.40 0.63 7.27
C VAL A 58 -12.86 2.06 7.28
N ALA A 59 -12.94 2.73 8.43
CA ALA A 59 -12.36 4.05 8.63
C ALA A 59 -10.83 3.94 8.84
N ALA A 60 -10.12 5.03 8.55
CA ALA A 60 -8.72 5.16 8.94
C ALA A 60 -8.58 5.04 10.48
N ALA A 61 -7.45 4.49 10.93
CA ALA A 61 -7.12 4.50 12.35
C ALA A 61 -6.84 5.93 12.84
N ALA A 62 -7.10 6.20 14.11
CA ALA A 62 -6.81 7.50 14.71
C ALA A 62 -5.30 7.79 14.75
N LYS A 63 -4.47 6.73 14.77
CA LYS A 63 -3.02 6.82 14.80
C LYS A 63 -2.38 5.61 14.11
N TYR A 64 -1.19 5.82 13.54
CA TYR A 64 -0.32 4.75 13.06
C TYR A 64 1.01 4.75 13.81
N ASN A 65 1.52 3.56 14.13
CA ASN A 65 2.79 3.32 14.81
C ASN A 65 3.90 3.11 13.76
N LEU A 66 4.19 4.15 12.98
CA LEU A 66 5.20 4.06 11.92
C LEU A 66 6.61 3.86 12.52
N PRO A 67 7.43 2.97 11.95
CA PRO A 67 8.78 2.72 12.45
C PRO A 67 9.72 3.88 12.13
N ASN A 68 10.81 3.99 12.87
CA ASN A 68 11.84 5.01 12.63
C ASN A 68 12.75 4.64 11.44
N VAL A 69 12.21 4.68 10.23
CA VAL A 69 12.93 4.34 8.98
C VAL A 69 13.25 5.55 8.11
N PHE A 70 12.66 6.71 8.40
CA PHE A 70 12.76 7.93 7.58
C PHE A 70 14.10 8.67 7.71
N GLY A 71 14.98 8.26 8.63
CA GLY A 71 16.33 8.82 8.73
C GLY A 71 17.33 8.27 7.70
N SER A 72 16.97 7.22 6.96
CA SER A 72 17.86 6.53 6.02
C SER A 72 17.12 6.14 4.75
N LYS A 73 17.64 6.56 3.58
CA LYS A 73 17.10 6.16 2.27
C LYS A 73 16.92 4.64 2.18
N LYS A 74 17.94 3.87 2.60
CA LYS A 74 17.90 2.41 2.53
C LYS A 74 16.83 1.84 3.47
N ALA A 75 16.76 2.32 4.72
CA ALA A 75 15.78 1.83 5.68
C ALA A 75 14.34 2.15 5.23
N PHE A 76 14.09 3.39 4.80
CA PHE A 76 12.80 3.82 4.26
C PHE A 76 12.38 2.95 3.08
N LEU A 77 13.21 2.82 2.05
CA LEU A 77 12.83 2.08 0.85
C LEU A 77 12.70 0.58 1.11
N THR A 78 13.50 0.00 2.02
CA THR A 78 13.36 -1.41 2.41
C THR A 78 12.01 -1.65 3.07
N PHE A 79 11.60 -0.75 3.97
CA PHE A 79 10.31 -0.84 4.63
C PHE A 79 9.15 -0.57 3.66
N ALA A 80 9.29 0.44 2.78
CA ALA A 80 8.30 0.75 1.76
C ALA A 80 8.06 -0.46 0.84
N ALA A 81 9.12 -1.15 0.40
CA ALA A 81 8.99 -2.36 -0.41
C ALA A 81 8.17 -3.45 0.30
N VAL A 82 8.41 -3.68 1.59
CA VAL A 82 7.62 -4.64 2.39
C VAL A 82 6.15 -4.22 2.48
N LEU A 83 5.89 -2.91 2.60
CA LEU A 83 4.54 -2.38 2.70
C LEU A 83 3.78 -2.57 1.38
N GLU A 84 4.32 -2.10 0.26
CA GLU A 84 3.70 -2.29 -1.07
C GLU A 84 3.51 -3.77 -1.43
N ASP A 85 4.51 -4.62 -1.15
CA ASP A 85 4.39 -6.07 -1.37
C ASP A 85 3.21 -6.63 -0.55
N THR A 86 3.01 -6.13 0.67
CA THR A 86 1.86 -6.50 1.50
C THR A 86 0.55 -6.03 0.88
N GLY A 87 0.50 -4.83 0.29
CA GLY A 87 -0.63 -4.32 -0.49
C GLY A 87 -0.96 -5.21 -1.69
N VAL A 88 0.04 -5.54 -2.52
CA VAL A 88 -0.12 -6.45 -3.68
C VAL A 88 -0.68 -7.81 -3.25
N HIS A 89 -0.05 -8.45 -2.26
CA HIS A 89 -0.49 -9.75 -1.76
C HIS A 89 -1.88 -9.69 -1.12
N ALA A 90 -2.25 -8.57 -0.49
CA ALA A 90 -3.55 -8.36 0.10
C ALA A 90 -4.66 -8.36 -0.96
N TYR A 91 -4.46 -7.63 -2.07
CA TYR A 91 -5.40 -7.63 -3.19
C TYR A 91 -5.52 -9.00 -3.85
N HIS A 92 -4.39 -9.64 -4.17
CA HIS A 92 -4.39 -11.00 -4.73
C HIS A 92 -5.11 -12.00 -3.81
N GLY A 93 -4.87 -11.91 -2.49
CA GLY A 93 -5.53 -12.74 -1.49
C GLY A 93 -7.05 -12.53 -1.39
N GLN A 94 -7.56 -11.38 -1.85
CA GLN A 94 -9.00 -11.12 -1.90
C GLN A 94 -9.70 -11.55 -3.18
N VAL A 95 -8.98 -11.85 -4.26
CA VAL A 95 -9.59 -12.26 -5.53
C VAL A 95 -10.67 -13.35 -5.34
N PRO A 96 -10.46 -14.44 -4.56
CA PRO A 96 -11.48 -15.48 -4.37
C PRO A 96 -12.73 -15.04 -3.58
N ASN A 97 -12.61 -13.96 -2.80
CA ASN A 97 -13.64 -13.49 -1.88
C ASN A 97 -14.52 -12.39 -2.50
N ILE A 98 -14.06 -11.72 -3.56
CA ILE A 98 -14.81 -10.66 -4.23
C ILE A 98 -15.99 -11.26 -5.00
N LYS A 99 -17.21 -10.79 -4.70
CA LYS A 99 -18.46 -11.35 -5.25
C LYS A 99 -19.04 -10.57 -6.42
N THR A 100 -18.62 -9.32 -6.63
CA THR A 100 -19.16 -8.46 -7.69
C THR A 100 -18.08 -8.11 -8.71
N LYS A 101 -18.46 -8.09 -9.99
CA LYS A 101 -17.55 -7.71 -11.08
C LYS A 101 -17.04 -6.27 -10.91
N ALA A 102 -17.89 -5.36 -10.44
CA ALA A 102 -17.52 -3.97 -10.20
C ALA A 102 -16.40 -3.85 -9.16
N LEU A 103 -16.53 -4.53 -8.01
CA LEU A 103 -15.49 -4.52 -6.98
C LEU A 103 -14.22 -5.23 -7.46
N LEU A 104 -14.35 -6.29 -8.26
CA LEU A 104 -13.20 -6.97 -8.84
C LEU A 104 -12.43 -6.06 -9.80
N ILE A 105 -13.12 -5.29 -10.64
CA ILE A 105 -12.51 -4.31 -11.55
C ILE A 105 -11.69 -3.29 -10.73
N THR A 106 -12.29 -2.68 -9.70
CA THR A 106 -11.57 -1.73 -8.82
C THR A 106 -10.35 -2.37 -8.18
N ALA A 107 -10.50 -3.57 -7.60
CA ALA A 107 -9.38 -4.29 -6.99
C ALA A 107 -8.25 -4.58 -7.99
N THR A 108 -8.59 -4.98 -9.22
CA THR A 108 -7.59 -5.23 -10.27
C THR A 108 -6.92 -3.97 -10.80
N GLN A 109 -7.61 -2.83 -10.78
CA GLN A 109 -7.00 -1.55 -11.15
C GLN A 109 -5.92 -1.17 -10.13
N ILE A 110 -6.26 -1.24 -8.85
CA ILE A 110 -5.37 -0.85 -7.74
C ILE A 110 -4.15 -1.78 -7.67
N VAL A 111 -4.33 -3.10 -7.65
CA VAL A 111 -3.20 -4.05 -7.49
C VAL A 111 -2.12 -3.90 -8.57
N THR A 112 -2.49 -3.46 -9.79
CA THR A 112 -1.48 -3.22 -10.83
C THR A 112 -0.66 -1.96 -10.59
N VAL A 113 -1.21 -0.98 -9.88
CA VAL A 113 -0.51 0.25 -9.47
C VAL A 113 0.40 -0.05 -8.27
N GLU A 114 -0.10 -0.77 -7.26
CA GLU A 114 0.70 -1.31 -6.14
C GLU A 114 1.95 -2.07 -6.62
N ALA A 115 1.79 -2.94 -7.63
CA ALA A 115 2.92 -3.66 -8.21
C ALA A 115 3.94 -2.73 -8.91
N ARG A 116 3.48 -1.60 -9.49
CA ARG A 116 4.38 -0.58 -10.07
C ARG A 116 5.07 0.25 -8.99
N HIS A 117 4.40 0.54 -7.87
CA HIS A 117 5.03 1.17 -6.70
C HIS A 117 6.18 0.32 -6.18
N THR A 118 5.90 -0.97 -5.95
CA THR A 118 6.89 -1.98 -5.59
C THR A 118 8.11 -1.95 -6.52
N GLY A 119 7.87 -1.98 -7.84
CA GLY A 119 8.94 -1.91 -8.84
C GLY A 119 9.74 -0.60 -8.79
N ALA A 120 9.06 0.54 -8.59
CA ALA A 120 9.72 1.85 -8.48
C ALA A 120 10.61 1.96 -7.22
N ILE A 121 10.14 1.43 -6.08
CA ILE A 121 10.89 1.39 -4.83
C ILE A 121 12.12 0.49 -4.97
N ARG A 122 11.94 -0.72 -5.53
CA ARG A 122 13.04 -1.66 -5.80
C ARG A 122 14.07 -1.06 -6.76
N ALA A 123 13.64 -0.30 -7.78
CA ALA A 123 14.55 0.44 -8.65
C ALA A 123 15.36 1.51 -7.88
N LEU A 124 14.75 2.24 -6.94
CA LEU A 124 15.45 3.19 -6.07
C LEU A 124 16.43 2.52 -5.09
N LEU A 125 16.15 1.28 -4.69
CA LEU A 125 17.01 0.39 -3.90
C LEU A 125 18.14 -0.24 -4.71
N GLN A 126 18.08 -0.17 -6.04
CA GLN A 126 18.98 -0.89 -6.96
C GLN A 126 18.91 -2.41 -6.78
N THR A 127 17.70 -2.93 -6.52
CA THR A 127 17.40 -4.36 -6.48
C THR A 127 16.56 -4.77 -7.70
N ASN A 128 16.32 -6.06 -7.87
CA ASN A 128 15.43 -6.54 -8.92
C ASN A 128 14.03 -5.91 -8.73
N PRO A 129 13.43 -5.33 -9.79
CA PRO A 129 12.11 -4.72 -9.69
C PRO A 129 10.99 -5.76 -9.54
N THR A 130 11.27 -7.01 -9.91
CA THR A 130 10.36 -8.15 -9.81
C THR A 130 11.03 -9.29 -9.04
N ASP A 131 10.22 -10.18 -8.47
CA ASP A 131 10.63 -11.35 -7.68
C ASP A 131 10.14 -12.68 -8.28
N GLY A 132 9.44 -12.64 -9.41
CA GLY A 132 9.03 -13.83 -10.15
C GLY A 132 8.06 -13.53 -11.29
N PRO A 133 7.66 -14.57 -12.04
CA PRO A 133 6.67 -14.46 -13.12
C PRO A 133 5.21 -14.50 -12.62
N PHE A 134 4.97 -14.89 -11.36
CA PHE A 134 3.66 -14.95 -10.73
C PHE A 134 3.72 -14.41 -9.32
N ASP A 135 2.76 -13.55 -8.99
CA ASP A 135 2.55 -13.09 -7.63
C ASP A 135 1.63 -14.04 -6.84
N HIS A 136 1.56 -13.87 -5.53
CA HIS A 136 0.80 -14.71 -4.62
C HIS A 136 -0.13 -13.91 -3.72
N GLY A 137 -1.28 -14.50 -3.38
CA GLY A 137 -2.21 -13.92 -2.44
C GLY A 137 -1.85 -14.26 -0.99
N SER A 138 -1.91 -13.27 -0.10
CA SER A 138 -1.80 -13.47 1.34
C SER A 138 -3.18 -13.52 2.01
N THR A 139 -3.34 -14.39 3.00
CA THR A 139 -4.53 -14.40 3.87
C THR A 139 -4.59 -13.14 4.72
N MET A 140 -5.79 -12.76 5.19
CA MET A 140 -5.96 -11.66 6.13
C MET A 140 -5.05 -11.80 7.36
N LYS A 141 -4.84 -13.02 7.87
CA LYS A 141 -3.96 -13.28 9.01
C LYS A 141 -2.50 -12.91 8.71
N GLN A 142 -2.00 -13.28 7.52
CA GLN A 142 -0.63 -12.96 7.10
C GLN A 142 -0.45 -11.46 6.91
N VAL A 143 -1.42 -10.80 6.26
CA VAL A 143 -1.42 -9.35 6.08
C VAL A 143 -1.42 -8.62 7.42
N LEU A 144 -2.32 -9.01 8.33
CA LEU A 144 -2.40 -8.39 9.66
C LEU A 144 -1.18 -8.70 10.55
N ALA A 145 -0.44 -9.77 10.29
CA ALA A 145 0.82 -10.01 11.00
C ALA A 145 1.87 -8.94 10.69
N ILE A 146 1.83 -8.36 9.48
CA ILE A 146 2.73 -7.29 9.04
C ILE A 146 2.15 -5.91 9.40
N ALA A 147 0.90 -5.65 9.03
CA ALA A 147 0.28 -4.33 9.18
C ALA A 147 -0.28 -4.07 10.59
N GLY A 148 -0.71 -5.10 11.31
CA GLY A 148 -1.34 -4.99 12.62
C GLY A 148 -0.53 -4.19 13.64
N PRO A 149 0.78 -4.44 13.81
CA PRO A 149 1.63 -3.64 14.70
C PRO A 149 1.69 -2.14 14.37
N LEU A 150 1.43 -1.78 13.11
CA LEU A 150 1.51 -0.41 12.59
C LEU A 150 0.19 0.36 12.76
N ILE A 151 -0.91 -0.34 13.02
CA ILE A 151 -2.23 0.26 13.19
C ILE A 151 -2.43 0.54 14.68
N GLY A 152 -2.46 1.82 15.05
CA GLY A 152 -2.78 2.24 16.41
C GLY A 152 -4.24 1.95 16.74
N LYS A 153 -4.51 1.71 18.03
CA LYS A 153 -5.88 1.66 18.55
C LYS A 153 -6.45 3.05 18.73
#